data_AF-A0A135VYU4-F1
#
_entry.id   AF-A0A135VYU4-F1
#
_cell.length_a   1.000
_cell.length_b   1.000
_cell.length_c   1.000
_cell.angle_alpha   90.00
_cell.angle_beta   90.00
_cell.angle_gamma   90.00
#
_symmetry.space_group_name_H-M   'P 1'
#
loop_
_entity.id
_entity.type
_entity.pdbx_description
1 polymer ?
#
loop_
_entity_poly.entity_id
_entity_poly.type
_entity_poly.pdbx_seq_one_letter_code
_entity_poly.pdbx_strand_id
1 'polypeptide(L)'
;MPSVDEEHILEVIRKAGHDVYAIRLGMKPQIDDIPYVVLSHEVYPGVEAHLFTIADIALWLPAFDEQGNVVLYRSREIDESAVDPNSEEARSAAWDRLLTAVERVTELLTSYKESVDRGLIPETIWAHHQGQWHFGLREAPDHKAPPVDIFIDYVDLSIRPLIRELNELGFATKESCSGLLDEHPDREPYRPYVMFDDRVYLDMSAHLYTLADITQWIPGPGPHGFDVRIQQGANEDNPKAWNRLISGARTLSPLLQEYRALVGEKDGLYRKLREQRGFLNRPDH
;
A
#
# COMPACT_ATOMS: atom_id res chain seq x y z
N MET A 1 -16.71 22.28 13.90
CA MET A 1 -15.39 21.80 13.44
C MET A 1 -14.85 22.86 12.49
N PRO A 2 -13.55 23.20 12.51
CA PRO A 2 -13.00 24.10 11.50
C PRO A 2 -13.24 23.47 10.12
N SER A 3 -13.71 24.26 9.16
CA SER A 3 -13.87 23.81 7.78
C SER A 3 -12.50 23.45 7.23
N VAL A 4 -12.34 22.25 6.68
CA VAL A 4 -11.12 21.89 5.95
C VAL A 4 -11.00 22.84 4.75
N ASP A 5 -10.03 23.74 4.78
CA ASP A 5 -9.71 24.63 3.67
C ASP A 5 -8.53 24.09 2.86
N GLU A 6 -8.40 24.58 1.63
CA GLU A 6 -7.38 24.14 0.68
C GLU A 6 -5.96 24.36 1.22
N GLU A 7 -5.74 25.45 1.96
CA GLU A 7 -4.43 25.84 2.48
C GLU A 7 -3.94 24.83 3.52
N HIS A 8 -4.83 24.42 4.44
CA HIS A 8 -4.52 23.39 5.43
C HIS A 8 -4.17 22.03 4.80
N ILE A 9 -4.96 21.60 3.80
CA ILE A 9 -4.68 20.34 3.07
C ILE A 9 -3.30 20.40 2.41
N LEU A 10 -3.01 21.50 1.70
CA LEU A 10 -1.74 21.68 1.02
C LEU A 10 -0.57 21.74 2.00
N GLU A 11 -0.74 22.37 3.17
CA GLU A 11 0.28 22.42 4.22
C GLU A 11 0.64 21.01 4.70
N VAL A 12 -0.35 20.20 5.07
CA VAL A 12 -0.13 18.84 5.59
C VAL A 12 0.54 17.97 4.54
N ILE A 13 0.05 17.96 3.31
CA ILE A 13 0.60 17.13 2.22
C ILE A 13 2.03 17.55 1.88
N ARG A 14 2.33 18.86 1.79
CA ARG A 14 3.68 19.35 1.51
C ARG A 14 4.64 19.07 2.66
N LYS A 15 4.19 19.23 3.92
CA LYS A 15 4.98 18.88 5.10
C LYS A 15 5.31 17.39 5.17
N ALA A 16 4.43 16.54 4.64
CA ALA A 16 4.69 15.12 4.45
C ALA A 16 5.71 14.81 3.33
N GLY A 17 6.19 15.84 2.62
CA GLY A 17 7.18 15.69 1.55
C GLY A 17 6.56 15.16 0.27
N HIS A 18 5.42 15.72 -0.14
CA HIS A 18 4.78 15.46 -1.42
C HIS A 18 4.55 16.75 -2.20
N ASP A 19 4.80 16.72 -3.51
CA ASP A 19 4.49 17.82 -4.42
C ASP A 19 3.08 17.66 -4.98
N VAL A 20 2.28 18.72 -4.85
CA VAL A 20 0.88 18.76 -5.30
C VAL A 20 0.77 19.51 -6.63
N TYR A 21 0.27 18.84 -7.66
CA TYR A 21 0.01 19.44 -8.97
C TYR A 21 -1.38 20.07 -9.07
N ALA A 22 -2.39 19.39 -8.53
CA ALA A 22 -3.77 19.84 -8.59
C ALA A 22 -4.54 19.35 -7.37
N ILE A 23 -5.54 20.12 -6.95
CA ILE A 23 -6.47 19.77 -5.89
C ILE A 23 -7.87 20.25 -6.26
N ARG A 24 -8.87 19.45 -5.92
CA ARG A 24 -10.29 19.80 -6.00
C ARG A 24 -10.96 19.34 -4.71
N LEU A 25 -11.60 20.27 -4.00
CA LEU A 25 -12.21 19.95 -2.70
C LEU A 25 -13.58 19.26 -2.81
N GLY A 26 -14.25 19.35 -3.96
CA GLY A 26 -15.60 18.79 -4.16
C GLY A 26 -16.70 19.57 -3.42
N MET A 27 -16.61 20.90 -3.40
CA MET A 27 -17.50 21.78 -2.61
C MET A 27 -18.89 22.01 -3.24
N LYS A 28 -19.08 21.70 -4.51
CA LYS A 28 -20.34 21.86 -5.24
C LYS A 28 -21.09 20.52 -5.24
N PRO A 29 -22.43 20.54 -5.09
CA PRO A 29 -23.26 19.34 -5.17
C PRO A 29 -23.39 18.75 -6.60
N GLN A 30 -22.58 19.22 -7.55
CA GLN A 30 -22.62 18.79 -8.95
C GLN A 30 -22.00 17.40 -9.10
N ILE A 31 -22.48 16.60 -10.06
CA ILE A 31 -22.03 15.20 -10.26
C ILE A 31 -20.52 15.12 -10.55
N ASP A 32 -19.96 16.13 -11.19
CA ASP A 32 -18.56 16.15 -11.66
C ASP A 32 -17.58 16.80 -10.65
N ASP A 33 -18.08 17.27 -9.49
CA ASP A 33 -17.23 17.87 -8.45
C ASP A 33 -16.77 16.82 -7.43
N ILE A 34 -16.01 15.84 -7.93
CA ILE A 34 -15.40 14.79 -7.10
C ILE A 34 -14.14 15.34 -6.42
N PRO A 35 -14.01 15.21 -5.08
CA PRO A 35 -12.79 15.59 -4.39
C PRO A 35 -11.61 14.76 -4.89
N TYR A 36 -10.50 15.43 -5.21
CA TYR A 36 -9.25 14.77 -5.57
C TYR A 36 -8.02 15.60 -5.24
N VAL A 37 -6.87 14.94 -5.17
CA VAL A 37 -5.54 15.55 -5.19
C VAL A 37 -4.62 14.78 -6.14
N VAL A 38 -3.81 15.49 -6.92
CA VAL A 38 -2.83 14.94 -7.85
C VAL A 38 -1.43 15.21 -7.29
N LEU A 39 -0.66 14.14 -7.12
CA LEU A 39 0.62 14.12 -6.42
C LEU A 39 1.72 13.61 -7.34
N SER A 40 2.86 14.30 -7.34
CA SER A 40 4.01 13.92 -8.16
C SER A 40 4.55 12.54 -7.79
N HIS A 41 4.87 11.74 -8.80
CA HIS A 41 5.57 10.47 -8.63
C HIS A 41 7.10 10.65 -8.53
N GLU A 42 7.62 11.84 -8.82
CA GLU A 42 9.07 12.09 -8.90
C GLU A 42 9.70 12.46 -7.54
N VAL A 43 8.91 12.56 -6.47
CA VAL A 43 9.37 13.13 -5.20
C VAL A 43 10.42 12.25 -4.52
N TYR A 44 10.22 10.94 -4.52
CA TYR A 44 11.21 9.95 -4.08
C TYR A 44 10.84 8.56 -4.61
N PRO A 45 11.80 7.61 -4.70
CA PRO A 45 11.52 6.27 -5.25
C PRO A 45 10.45 5.53 -4.46
N GLY A 46 9.49 4.88 -5.14
CA GLY A 46 8.45 4.07 -4.50
C GLY A 46 7.29 4.85 -3.88
N VAL A 47 7.27 6.18 -4.03
CA VAL A 47 6.19 7.07 -3.55
C VAL A 47 4.81 6.61 -4.00
N GLU A 48 4.69 5.98 -5.16
CA GLU A 48 3.42 5.49 -5.70
C GLU A 48 2.79 4.42 -4.81
N ALA A 49 3.57 3.44 -4.33
CA ALA A 49 3.05 2.40 -3.42
C ALA A 49 2.58 3.01 -2.10
N HIS A 50 3.30 4.02 -1.61
CA HIS A 50 2.97 4.71 -0.37
C HIS A 50 1.66 5.49 -0.53
N LEU A 51 1.50 6.20 -1.64
CA LEU A 51 0.27 6.95 -1.95
C LEU A 51 -0.94 6.03 -2.16
N PHE A 52 -0.74 4.87 -2.79
CA PHE A 52 -1.80 3.85 -2.90
C PHE A 52 -2.21 3.33 -1.52
N THR A 53 -1.23 2.97 -0.68
CA THR A 53 -1.48 2.55 0.71
C THR A 53 -2.19 3.63 1.53
N ILE A 54 -1.75 4.89 1.43
CA ILE A 54 -2.38 6.04 2.10
C ILE A 54 -3.85 6.17 1.68
N ALA A 55 -4.11 6.08 0.38
CA ALA A 55 -5.45 6.22 -0.14
C ALA A 55 -6.36 5.07 0.32
N ASP A 56 -5.86 3.84 0.30
CA ASP A 56 -6.62 2.69 0.77
C ASP A 56 -6.91 2.77 2.28
N ILE A 57 -5.93 3.19 3.11
CA ILE A 57 -6.15 3.49 4.54
C ILE A 57 -7.24 4.57 4.72
N ALA A 58 -7.24 5.60 3.87
CA ALA A 58 -8.20 6.69 3.93
C ALA A 58 -9.59 6.33 3.34
N LEU A 59 -9.72 5.18 2.68
CA LEU A 59 -10.86 4.76 1.86
C LEU A 59 -11.09 5.64 0.62
N TRP A 60 -10.01 6.18 0.08
CA TRP A 60 -9.96 6.87 -1.20
C TRP A 60 -9.55 5.90 -2.30
N LEU A 61 -9.76 6.31 -3.55
CA LEU A 61 -9.32 5.56 -4.72
C LEU A 61 -8.05 6.20 -5.28
N PRO A 62 -6.92 5.47 -5.33
CA PRO A 62 -5.74 5.85 -6.07
C PRO A 62 -5.83 5.41 -7.55
N ALA A 63 -5.32 6.26 -8.43
CA ALA A 63 -5.13 6.00 -9.85
C ALA A 63 -3.89 6.72 -10.39
N PHE A 64 -3.44 6.37 -11.59
CA PHE A 64 -2.42 7.11 -12.32
C PHE A 64 -3.07 8.05 -13.35
N ASP A 65 -2.51 9.24 -13.52
CA ASP A 65 -2.80 10.11 -14.67
C ASP A 65 -1.96 9.71 -15.91
N GLU A 66 -2.10 10.44 -17.02
CA GLU A 66 -1.36 10.17 -18.26
C GLU A 66 0.15 10.43 -18.15
N GLN A 67 0.56 11.21 -17.14
CA GLN A 67 1.95 11.55 -16.85
C GLN A 67 2.57 10.60 -15.81
N GLY A 68 1.81 9.64 -15.28
CA GLY A 68 2.22 8.70 -14.24
C GLY A 68 2.15 9.26 -12.82
N ASN A 69 1.59 10.46 -12.62
CA ASN A 69 1.34 10.99 -11.29
C ASN A 69 0.19 10.24 -10.62
N VAL A 70 0.16 10.29 -9.29
CA VAL A 70 -0.86 9.61 -8.50
C VAL A 70 -2.02 10.55 -8.21
N VAL A 71 -3.21 10.17 -8.65
CA VAL A 71 -4.48 10.84 -8.36
C VAL A 71 -5.17 10.09 -7.23
N LEU A 72 -5.40 10.77 -6.11
CA LEU A 72 -6.21 10.27 -5.01
C LEU A 72 -7.58 10.94 -5.10
N TYR A 73 -8.66 10.17 -5.25
CA TYR A 73 -10.01 10.72 -5.38
C TYR A 73 -11.04 9.94 -4.58
N ARG A 74 -12.12 10.63 -4.17
CA ARG A 74 -13.23 10.02 -3.43
C ARG A 74 -14.32 9.53 -4.39
N SER A 75 -14.70 8.26 -4.32
CA SER A 75 -15.91 7.78 -5.02
C SER A 75 -17.15 7.87 -4.13
N ARG A 76 -18.26 8.33 -4.72
CA ARG A 76 -19.57 8.36 -4.06
C ARG A 76 -20.15 6.97 -3.82
N GLU A 77 -19.72 5.97 -4.60
CA GLU A 77 -20.24 4.60 -4.55
C GLU A 77 -19.63 3.77 -3.40
N ILE A 78 -18.53 4.25 -2.82
CA ILE A 78 -17.84 3.56 -1.73
C ILE A 78 -18.40 3.98 -0.37
N ASP A 79 -18.81 5.24 -0.24
CA ASP A 79 -19.23 5.87 1.00
C ASP A 79 -20.76 5.81 1.21
N GLU A 80 -21.32 4.60 1.24
CA GLU A 80 -22.77 4.38 1.38
C GLU A 80 -23.26 4.46 2.85
N SER A 81 -22.35 4.53 3.83
CA SER A 81 -22.70 4.58 5.26
C SER A 81 -23.15 5.96 5.73
N ALA A 82 -22.90 7.01 4.93
CA ALA A 82 -23.35 8.36 5.20
C ALA A 82 -24.81 8.55 4.76
N VAL A 83 -25.65 9.07 5.67
CA VAL A 83 -27.06 9.46 5.38
C VAL A 83 -27.14 10.47 4.22
N ASP A 84 -26.07 11.23 3.97
CA ASP A 84 -25.79 11.95 2.74
C ASP A 84 -24.25 12.02 2.52
N PRO A 85 -23.66 11.24 1.60
CA PRO A 85 -22.22 11.29 1.33
C PRO A 85 -21.76 12.64 0.77
N ASN A 86 -22.68 13.48 0.31
CA ASN A 86 -22.40 14.83 -0.18
C ASN A 86 -22.65 15.91 0.89
N SER A 87 -22.89 15.53 2.15
CA SER A 87 -22.91 16.51 3.24
C SER A 87 -21.52 17.13 3.41
N GLU A 88 -21.48 18.37 3.91
CA GLU A 88 -20.22 19.06 4.19
C GLU A 88 -19.40 18.31 5.26
N GLU A 89 -20.08 17.74 6.24
CA GLU A 89 -19.48 16.93 7.30
C GLU A 89 -18.85 15.65 6.76
N ALA A 90 -19.54 14.94 5.85
CA ALA A 90 -19.01 13.72 5.25
C ALA A 90 -17.76 14.01 4.39
N ARG A 91 -17.77 15.14 3.65
CA ARG A 91 -16.60 15.60 2.88
C ARG A 91 -15.43 15.97 3.79
N SER A 92 -15.69 16.76 4.85
CA SER A 92 -14.67 17.16 5.83
C SER A 92 -14.04 15.93 6.47
N ALA A 93 -14.86 14.97 6.93
CA ALA A 93 -14.38 13.74 7.53
C ALA A 93 -13.55 12.88 6.56
N ALA A 94 -13.89 12.85 5.27
CA ALA A 94 -13.12 12.12 4.27
C ALA A 94 -11.74 12.74 4.04
N TRP A 95 -11.64 14.07 4.00
CA TRP A 95 -10.36 14.77 3.95
C TRP A 95 -9.55 14.55 5.23
N ASP A 96 -10.17 14.66 6.41
CA ASP A 96 -9.51 14.42 7.70
C ASP A 96 -8.90 13.02 7.77
N ARG A 97 -9.62 12.00 7.28
CA ARG A 97 -9.09 10.62 7.16
C ARG A 97 -7.87 10.55 6.25
N LEU A 98 -7.92 11.21 5.08
CA LEU A 98 -6.80 11.24 4.14
C LEU A 98 -5.58 11.92 4.75
N LEU A 99 -5.74 13.10 5.36
CA LEU A 99 -4.66 13.83 6.00
C LEU A 99 -4.04 13.03 7.15
N THR A 100 -4.88 12.39 7.97
CA THR A 100 -4.41 11.50 9.05
C THR A 100 -3.61 10.31 8.49
N ALA A 101 -4.06 9.71 7.39
CA ALA A 101 -3.34 8.62 6.73
C ALA A 101 -1.99 9.08 6.17
N VAL A 102 -1.95 10.26 5.52
CA VAL A 102 -0.72 10.89 5.00
C VAL A 102 0.30 11.09 6.12
N GLU A 103 -0.10 11.71 7.23
CA GLU A 103 0.77 11.94 8.37
C GLU A 103 1.29 10.63 8.95
N ARG A 104 0.38 9.66 9.18
CA ARG A 104 0.73 8.40 9.82
C ARG A 104 1.69 7.56 8.98
N VAL A 105 1.43 7.40 7.69
CA VAL A 105 2.30 6.63 6.80
C VAL A 105 3.63 7.35 6.60
N THR A 106 3.63 8.68 6.50
CA THR A 106 4.86 9.45 6.40
C THR A 106 5.74 9.31 7.63
N GLU A 107 5.16 9.33 8.83
CA GLU A 107 5.88 9.08 10.08
C GLU A 107 6.59 7.71 10.04
N LEU A 108 5.89 6.65 9.60
CA LEU A 108 6.46 5.31 9.47
C LEU A 108 7.58 5.22 8.43
N LEU A 109 7.53 6.06 7.39
CA LEU A 109 8.52 6.12 6.31
C LEU A 109 9.71 7.03 6.60
N THR A 110 9.78 7.68 7.78
CA THR A 110 10.85 8.65 8.10
C THR A 110 12.25 8.06 7.85
N SER A 111 12.56 6.90 8.42
CA SER A 111 13.86 6.23 8.27
C SER A 111 14.17 5.83 6.81
N TYR A 112 13.14 5.55 6.02
CA TYR A 112 13.27 5.24 4.61
C TYR A 112 13.64 6.51 3.82
N LYS A 113 12.89 7.60 3.99
CA LYS A 113 13.15 8.89 3.34
C LYS A 113 14.54 9.43 3.68
N GLU A 114 14.94 9.35 4.96
CA GLU A 114 16.31 9.69 5.39
C GLU A 114 17.40 8.82 4.74
N SER A 115 17.07 7.58 4.37
CA SER A 115 18.00 6.69 3.66
C SER A 115 18.12 7.08 2.20
N VAL A 116 17.00 7.41 1.54
CA VAL A 116 16.96 7.95 0.18
C VAL A 116 17.73 9.27 0.09
N ASP A 117 17.54 10.19 1.03
CA ASP A 117 18.24 11.48 1.08
C ASP A 117 19.77 11.33 1.22
N ARG A 118 20.22 10.22 1.82
CA ARG A 118 21.65 9.84 1.92
C ARG A 118 22.17 9.12 0.67
N GLY A 119 21.35 8.96 -0.36
CA GLY A 119 21.69 8.32 -1.63
C GLY A 119 21.54 6.80 -1.65
N LEU A 120 20.86 6.20 -0.66
CA LEU A 120 20.50 4.78 -0.71
C LEU A 120 19.26 4.62 -1.58
N ILE A 121 19.49 4.32 -2.86
CA ILE A 121 18.43 4.15 -3.85
C ILE A 121 17.99 2.68 -3.84
N PRO A 122 16.68 2.38 -3.66
CA PRO A 122 16.17 1.01 -3.74
C PRO A 122 16.38 0.41 -5.12
N GLU A 123 16.75 -0.87 -5.18
CA GLU A 123 16.96 -1.59 -6.45
C GLU A 123 15.66 -1.85 -7.20
N THR A 124 14.55 -1.98 -6.47
CA THR A 124 13.22 -2.23 -7.04
C THR A 124 12.20 -1.32 -6.37
N ILE A 125 11.32 -0.74 -7.18
CA ILE A 125 10.23 0.14 -6.74
C ILE A 125 8.92 -0.28 -7.39
N TRP A 126 7.81 0.01 -6.71
CA TRP A 126 6.48 -0.30 -7.22
C TRP A 126 6.08 0.70 -8.31
N ALA A 127 5.57 0.19 -9.44
CA ALA A 127 4.84 0.93 -10.47
C ALA A 127 5.48 2.15 -11.18
N HIS A 128 6.79 2.40 -11.11
CA HIS A 128 7.41 3.56 -11.76
C HIS A 128 7.57 3.43 -13.31
N HIS A 129 6.44 3.29 -14.04
CA HIS A 129 6.26 3.30 -15.52
C HIS A 129 6.21 1.97 -16.33
N GLN A 130 5.61 0.87 -15.82
CA GLN A 130 5.48 -0.36 -16.64
C GLN A 130 4.12 -1.06 -16.67
N GLY A 131 3.71 -1.40 -17.91
CA GLY A 131 2.58 -2.26 -18.29
C GLY A 131 2.56 -3.66 -17.64
N GLN A 132 3.62 -4.06 -16.93
CA GLN A 132 3.70 -5.32 -16.20
C GLN A 132 2.95 -5.30 -14.87
N TRP A 133 2.79 -4.15 -14.20
CA TRP A 133 1.93 -4.08 -13.01
C TRP A 133 0.42 -4.11 -13.35
N HIS A 134 0.06 -4.21 -14.64
CA HIS A 134 -1.29 -4.65 -15.05
C HIS A 134 -1.63 -6.08 -14.59
N PHE A 135 -0.69 -6.86 -14.06
CA PHE A 135 -1.01 -8.15 -13.45
C PHE A 135 -1.79 -8.00 -12.14
N GLY A 136 -1.56 -6.93 -11.35
CA GLY A 136 -2.43 -6.55 -10.23
C GLY A 136 -3.80 -6.01 -10.65
N LEU A 137 -3.99 -5.83 -11.97
CA LEU A 137 -5.23 -5.37 -12.61
C LEU A 137 -5.94 -6.41 -13.45
N ARG A 138 -5.38 -7.63 -13.54
CA ARG A 138 -6.15 -8.72 -14.11
C ARG A 138 -7.22 -9.09 -13.11
N GLU A 139 -8.35 -9.58 -13.62
CA GLU A 139 -9.27 -10.37 -12.81
C GLU A 139 -8.44 -11.47 -12.12
N ALA A 140 -8.04 -11.22 -10.88
CA ALA A 140 -7.53 -12.30 -10.05
C ALA A 140 -8.75 -13.22 -9.91
N PRO A 141 -8.65 -14.50 -10.37
CA PRO A 141 -9.69 -15.46 -10.07
C PRO A 141 -9.87 -15.48 -8.55
N ASP A 142 -11.09 -15.75 -8.07
CA ASP A 142 -11.37 -15.85 -6.64
C ASP A 142 -10.26 -16.66 -5.95
N HIS A 143 -9.39 -15.95 -5.23
CA HIS A 143 -8.18 -16.51 -4.68
C HIS A 143 -8.22 -16.31 -3.17
N LYS A 144 -8.18 -17.42 -2.45
CA LYS A 144 -8.04 -17.42 -1.00
C LYS A 144 -6.69 -18.01 -0.68
N ALA A 145 -5.90 -17.29 0.11
CA ALA A 145 -4.66 -17.83 0.63
C ALA A 145 -4.94 -19.13 1.40
N PRO A 146 -4.10 -20.16 1.24
CA PRO A 146 -4.22 -21.37 2.04
C PRO A 146 -4.03 -21.01 3.53
N PRO A 147 -4.82 -21.61 4.45
CA PRO A 147 -4.58 -21.49 5.87
C PRO A 147 -3.14 -21.85 6.24
N VAL A 148 -2.55 -21.08 7.17
CA VAL A 148 -1.15 -21.25 7.59
C VAL A 148 -0.83 -22.67 8.03
N ASP A 149 -1.75 -23.32 8.74
CA ASP A 149 -1.58 -24.69 9.24
C ASP A 149 -1.32 -25.72 8.15
N ILE A 150 -1.67 -25.42 6.88
CA ILE A 150 -1.41 -26.32 5.75
C ILE A 150 0.07 -26.34 5.36
N PHE A 151 0.79 -25.22 5.51
CA PHE A 151 2.17 -25.09 5.00
C PHE A 151 3.22 -24.78 6.07
N ILE A 152 2.82 -24.43 7.29
CA ILE A 152 3.73 -24.00 8.35
C ILE A 152 4.80 -25.03 8.72
N ASP A 153 4.52 -26.32 8.52
CA ASP A 153 5.49 -27.38 8.79
C ASP A 153 6.63 -27.46 7.76
N TYR A 154 6.48 -26.78 6.61
CA TYR A 154 7.53 -26.60 5.62
C TYR A 154 8.33 -25.31 5.82
N VAL A 155 7.96 -24.48 6.80
CA VAL A 155 8.67 -23.25 7.15
C VAL A 155 9.77 -23.56 8.16
N ASP A 156 10.91 -22.87 8.00
CA ASP A 156 12.04 -22.88 8.93
C ASP A 156 11.57 -22.66 10.38
N LEU A 157 12.00 -23.55 11.28
CA LEU A 157 11.48 -23.65 12.64
C LEU A 157 11.58 -22.32 13.41
N SER A 158 12.70 -21.61 13.22
CA SER A 158 13.02 -20.34 13.88
C SER A 158 12.05 -19.20 13.55
N ILE A 159 11.44 -19.21 12.37
CA ILE A 159 10.55 -18.13 11.89
C ILE A 159 9.08 -18.53 11.84
N ARG A 160 8.70 -19.77 12.15
CA ARG A 160 7.29 -20.22 12.16
C ARG A 160 6.36 -19.28 12.97
N PRO A 161 6.70 -18.83 14.19
CA PRO A 161 5.82 -17.91 14.92
C PRO A 161 5.61 -16.59 14.19
N LEU A 162 6.66 -16.08 13.53
CA LEU A 162 6.63 -14.82 12.78
C LEU A 162 5.79 -14.96 11.52
N ILE A 163 5.91 -16.09 10.81
CA ILE A 163 5.09 -16.38 9.63
C ILE A 163 3.61 -16.53 10.00
N ARG A 164 3.28 -17.23 11.09
CA ARG A 164 1.90 -17.28 11.61
C ARG A 164 1.35 -15.88 11.86
N GLU A 165 2.12 -15.06 12.56
CA GLU A 165 1.72 -13.70 12.88
C GLU A 165 1.52 -12.81 11.64
N LEU A 166 2.40 -12.89 10.63
CA LEU A 166 2.20 -12.14 9.38
C LEU A 166 0.85 -12.46 8.72
N ASN A 167 0.49 -13.74 8.68
CA ASN A 167 -0.78 -14.18 8.09
C ASN A 167 -1.98 -13.77 8.96
N GLU A 168 -1.87 -13.85 10.28
CA GLU A 168 -2.90 -13.34 11.21
C GLU A 168 -3.13 -11.83 11.05
N LEU A 169 -2.06 -11.09 10.76
CA LEU A 169 -2.10 -9.67 10.43
C LEU A 169 -2.58 -9.39 8.99
N GLY A 170 -3.01 -10.39 8.23
CA GLY A 170 -3.55 -10.26 6.88
C GLY A 170 -2.51 -10.09 5.77
N PHE A 171 -1.24 -10.39 6.06
CA PHE A 171 -0.17 -10.46 5.06
C PHE A 171 0.11 -11.93 4.72
N ALA A 172 -0.65 -12.47 3.77
CA ALA A 172 -0.59 -13.87 3.40
C ALA A 172 0.76 -14.27 2.80
N THR A 173 1.42 -15.26 3.39
CA THR A 173 2.73 -15.75 2.95
C THR A 173 2.61 -17.03 2.14
N LYS A 174 3.55 -17.26 1.22
CA LYS A 174 3.66 -18.48 0.40
C LYS A 174 4.94 -19.27 0.64
N GLU A 175 6.06 -18.55 0.71
CA GLU A 175 7.40 -19.12 0.82
C GLU A 175 8.23 -18.22 1.73
N SER A 176 9.18 -18.79 2.46
CA SER A 176 10.07 -18.01 3.33
C SER A 176 11.36 -18.76 3.60
N CYS A 177 12.39 -18.02 3.98
CA CYS A 177 13.65 -18.57 4.46
C CYS A 177 14.18 -17.70 5.59
N SER A 178 14.61 -18.34 6.69
CA SER A 178 15.17 -17.68 7.87
C SER A 178 16.57 -17.12 7.63
N GLY A 179 17.27 -17.64 6.61
CA GLY A 179 18.67 -17.38 6.30
C GLY A 179 19.65 -17.87 7.37
N LEU A 180 19.25 -18.81 8.22
CA LEU A 180 20.13 -19.44 9.21
C LEU A 180 20.80 -20.69 8.62
N LEU A 181 22.13 -20.78 8.74
CA LEU A 181 22.90 -21.92 8.25
C LEU A 181 22.48 -23.24 8.93
N ASP A 182 22.17 -23.21 10.23
CA ASP A 182 21.80 -24.40 10.99
C ASP A 182 20.50 -25.07 10.49
N GLU A 183 19.62 -24.30 9.84
CA GLU A 183 18.38 -24.79 9.23
C GLU A 183 18.57 -25.21 7.77
N HIS A 184 19.72 -24.87 7.18
CA HIS A 184 20.08 -25.13 5.77
C HIS A 184 21.54 -25.60 5.63
N PRO A 185 21.96 -26.70 6.30
CA PRO A 185 23.38 -27.10 6.39
C PRO A 185 23.98 -27.59 5.07
N ASP A 186 23.13 -27.91 4.08
CA ASP A 186 23.49 -28.45 2.77
C ASP A 186 23.74 -27.36 1.71
N ARG A 187 23.56 -26.09 2.05
CA ARG A 187 23.66 -24.96 1.13
C ARG A 187 24.18 -23.70 1.83
N GLU A 188 24.69 -22.74 1.05
CA GLU A 188 24.96 -21.41 1.59
C GLU A 188 23.63 -20.77 2.01
N PRO A 189 23.57 -20.11 3.18
CA PRO A 189 22.34 -19.51 3.67
C PRO A 189 21.92 -18.41 2.69
N TYR A 190 20.71 -18.55 2.15
CA TYR A 190 20.07 -17.46 1.44
C TYR A 190 19.93 -16.27 2.38
N ARG A 191 19.98 -15.04 1.84
CA ARG A 191 19.53 -13.91 2.65
C ARG A 191 18.08 -14.14 3.06
N PRO A 192 17.69 -13.82 4.31
CA PRO A 192 16.32 -14.03 4.77
C PRO A 192 15.31 -13.36 3.84
N TYR A 193 14.20 -14.04 3.58
CA TYR A 193 13.13 -13.51 2.74
C TYR A 193 11.77 -14.10 3.11
N VAL A 194 10.72 -13.39 2.70
CA VAL A 194 9.34 -13.86 2.67
C VAL A 194 8.75 -13.54 1.29
N MET A 195 8.05 -14.49 0.71
CA MET A 195 7.20 -14.27 -0.45
C MET A 195 5.75 -14.21 0.01
N PHE A 196 5.05 -13.19 -0.46
CA PHE A 196 3.66 -12.92 -0.13
C PHE A 196 2.77 -13.17 -1.34
N ASP A 197 1.57 -13.65 -1.08
CA ASP A 197 0.51 -13.77 -2.07
C ASP A 197 -0.20 -12.43 -2.22
N ASP A 198 0.14 -11.65 -3.24
CA ASP A 198 -0.41 -10.31 -3.45
C ASP A 198 -1.82 -10.32 -4.09
N ARG A 199 -2.41 -11.51 -4.29
CA ARG A 199 -3.76 -11.70 -4.85
C ARG A 199 -4.85 -11.84 -3.79
N VAL A 200 -4.50 -11.81 -2.51
CA VAL A 200 -5.47 -12.04 -1.44
C VAL A 200 -6.51 -10.93 -1.35
N TYR A 201 -6.10 -9.70 -1.65
CA TYR A 201 -7.00 -8.58 -1.81
C TYR A 201 -6.37 -7.55 -2.75
N LEU A 202 -7.20 -6.65 -3.28
CA LEU A 202 -6.78 -5.67 -4.28
C LEU A 202 -5.65 -4.76 -3.77
N ASP A 203 -4.67 -4.48 -4.64
CA ASP A 203 -3.52 -3.60 -4.38
C ASP A 203 -2.63 -4.01 -3.18
N MET A 204 -2.76 -5.24 -2.69
CA MET A 204 -1.88 -5.77 -1.65
C MET A 204 -0.39 -5.61 -1.98
N SER A 205 0.00 -5.64 -3.25
CA SER A 205 1.38 -5.38 -3.66
C SER A 205 1.87 -3.99 -3.23
N ALA A 206 1.08 -2.92 -3.38
CA ALA A 206 1.45 -1.58 -2.91
C ALA A 206 1.69 -1.57 -1.39
N HIS A 207 0.84 -2.28 -0.63
CA HIS A 207 0.96 -2.37 0.83
C HIS A 207 2.20 -3.15 1.25
N LEU A 208 2.58 -4.18 0.48
CA LEU A 208 3.77 -4.98 0.75
C LEU A 208 5.06 -4.22 0.43
N TYR A 209 5.08 -3.42 -0.64
CA TYR A 209 6.19 -2.50 -0.91
C TYR A 209 6.31 -1.43 0.18
N THR A 210 5.19 -0.86 0.60
CA THR A 210 5.15 0.10 1.72
C THR A 210 5.63 -0.53 3.03
N LEU A 211 5.21 -1.77 3.32
CA LEU A 211 5.70 -2.51 4.49
C LEU A 211 7.22 -2.78 4.41
N ALA A 212 7.73 -3.15 3.24
CA ALA A 212 9.15 -3.36 3.03
C ALA A 212 9.94 -2.08 3.33
N ASP A 213 9.51 -0.95 2.76
CA ASP A 213 10.17 0.34 2.91
C ASP A 213 10.13 0.85 4.36
N ILE A 214 8.98 0.73 5.06
CA ILE A 214 8.85 1.03 6.50
C ILE A 214 9.84 0.19 7.33
N THR A 215 10.07 -1.06 6.94
CA THR A 215 10.85 -2.02 7.72
C THR A 215 12.31 -2.12 7.29
N GLN A 216 12.68 -1.37 6.24
CA GLN A 216 13.99 -1.35 5.58
C GLN A 216 14.37 -2.70 4.96
N TRP A 217 13.38 -3.49 4.59
CA TRP A 217 13.60 -4.66 3.75
C TRP A 217 13.50 -4.27 2.27
N ILE A 218 14.05 -5.09 1.39
CA ILE A 218 14.10 -4.86 -0.05
C ILE A 218 12.91 -5.59 -0.69
N PRO A 219 11.89 -4.86 -1.20
CA PRO A 219 10.81 -5.49 -1.95
C PRO A 219 11.26 -5.85 -3.36
N GLY A 220 10.55 -6.77 -4.00
CA GLY A 220 10.75 -7.11 -5.39
C GLY A 220 9.70 -8.09 -5.92
N PRO A 221 9.62 -8.28 -7.25
CA PRO A 221 8.75 -9.29 -7.83
C PRO A 221 9.23 -10.69 -7.42
N GLY A 222 8.29 -11.55 -7.03
CA GLY A 222 8.55 -12.97 -6.85
C GLY A 222 8.56 -13.73 -8.18
N PRO A 223 9.01 -15.00 -8.17
CA PRO A 223 9.31 -15.78 -9.36
C PRO A 223 8.09 -16.13 -10.23
N HIS A 224 6.86 -16.06 -9.69
CA HIS A 224 5.64 -16.45 -10.42
C HIS A 224 4.81 -15.27 -10.95
N GLY A 225 5.34 -14.05 -10.93
CA GLY A 225 4.67 -12.86 -11.48
C GLY A 225 3.42 -12.39 -10.70
N PHE A 226 3.03 -13.09 -9.62
CA PHE A 226 1.93 -12.76 -8.70
C PHE A 226 2.33 -13.03 -7.23
N ASP A 227 3.53 -12.57 -6.91
CA ASP A 227 4.14 -12.69 -5.60
C ASP A 227 4.95 -11.41 -5.36
N VAL A 228 4.91 -10.87 -4.15
CA VAL A 228 5.91 -9.89 -3.71
C VAL A 228 6.89 -10.61 -2.81
N ARG A 229 8.16 -10.58 -3.19
CA ARG A 229 9.26 -11.02 -2.35
C ARG A 229 9.76 -9.82 -1.57
N ILE A 230 9.85 -9.96 -0.25
CA ILE A 230 10.53 -9.02 0.62
C ILE A 230 11.77 -9.73 1.17
N GLN A 231 12.95 -9.16 0.93
CA GLN A 231 14.25 -9.74 1.29
C GLN A 231 15.03 -8.80 2.22
N GLN A 232 15.73 -9.37 3.20
CA GLN A 232 16.58 -8.59 4.10
C GLN A 232 17.79 -7.99 3.36
N GLY A 233 18.18 -6.78 3.74
CA GLY A 233 19.38 -6.09 3.25
C GLY A 233 20.68 -6.82 3.59
N ALA A 234 21.75 -6.53 2.83
CA ALA A 234 23.07 -7.09 3.09
C ALA A 234 23.63 -6.57 4.43
N ASN A 235 24.26 -7.45 5.21
CA ASN A 235 24.95 -7.15 6.48
C ASN A 235 24.06 -6.77 7.67
N GLU A 236 22.79 -7.17 7.62
CA GLU A 236 21.88 -6.96 8.73
C GLU A 236 21.80 -8.18 9.67
N ASP A 237 21.54 -7.92 10.96
CA ASP A 237 21.30 -8.94 11.98
C ASP A 237 19.90 -9.56 11.81
N ASN A 238 19.83 -10.85 11.44
CA ASN A 238 18.57 -11.53 11.07
C ASN A 238 17.46 -11.37 12.13
N PRO A 239 17.70 -11.64 13.43
CA PRO A 239 16.64 -11.51 14.43
C PRO A 239 16.06 -10.09 14.52
N LYS A 240 16.90 -9.05 14.39
CA LYS A 240 16.44 -7.66 14.39
C LYS A 240 15.64 -7.32 13.14
N ALA A 241 16.08 -7.77 11.96
CA ALA A 241 15.36 -7.54 10.71
C ALA A 241 13.94 -8.12 10.77
N TRP A 242 13.83 -9.37 11.22
CA TRP A 242 12.55 -10.06 11.41
C TRP A 242 11.64 -9.34 12.40
N ASN A 243 12.18 -8.94 13.57
CA ASN A 243 11.41 -8.18 14.56
C ASN A 243 10.90 -6.85 14.01
N ARG A 244 11.70 -6.14 13.20
CA ARG A 244 11.23 -4.92 12.54
C ARG A 244 10.13 -5.20 11.52
N LEU A 245 10.26 -6.27 10.71
CA LEU A 245 9.22 -6.65 9.76
C LEU A 245 7.88 -6.89 10.46
N ILE A 246 7.89 -7.69 11.54
CA ILE A 246 6.69 -7.96 12.34
C ILE A 246 6.16 -6.69 13.02
N SER A 247 7.04 -5.85 13.58
CA SER A 247 6.62 -4.59 14.21
C SER A 247 5.98 -3.63 13.21
N GLY A 248 6.51 -3.56 11.98
CA GLY A 248 5.92 -2.80 10.89
C GLY A 248 4.56 -3.37 10.50
N ALA A 249 4.45 -4.69 10.36
CA ALA A 249 3.20 -5.36 10.04
C ALA A 249 2.12 -5.14 11.12
N ARG A 250 2.47 -5.23 12.41
CA ARG A 250 1.57 -4.91 13.54
C ARG A 250 1.08 -3.48 13.51
N THR A 251 1.89 -2.55 13.00
CA THR A 251 1.54 -1.13 12.93
C THR A 251 0.68 -0.82 11.71
N LEU A 252 1.01 -1.41 10.56
CA LEU A 252 0.34 -1.16 9.29
C LEU A 252 -0.99 -1.93 9.16
N SER A 253 -1.08 -3.15 9.68
CA SER A 253 -2.26 -4.00 9.55
C SER A 253 -3.56 -3.36 10.07
N PRO A 254 -3.59 -2.77 11.29
CA PRO A 254 -4.79 -2.12 11.80
C PRO A 254 -5.24 -0.94 10.93
N LEU A 255 -4.31 -0.21 10.30
CA LEU A 255 -4.63 0.91 9.41
C LEU A 255 -5.34 0.44 8.14
N LEU A 256 -5.03 -0.77 7.68
CA LEU A 256 -5.61 -1.39 6.48
C LEU A 256 -6.88 -2.21 6.77
N GLN A 257 -7.29 -2.35 8.03
CA GLN A 257 -8.37 -3.26 8.42
C GLN A 257 -9.70 -2.88 7.78
N GLU A 258 -10.06 -1.59 7.80
CA GLU A 258 -11.30 -1.09 7.23
C GLU A 258 -11.35 -1.27 5.71
N TYR A 259 -10.23 -0.96 5.04
CA TYR A 259 -10.08 -1.23 3.60
C TYR A 259 -10.26 -2.71 3.27
N ARG A 260 -9.60 -3.61 4.00
CA ARG A 260 -9.70 -5.07 3.75
C ARG A 260 -11.12 -5.59 3.94
N ALA A 261 -11.85 -5.07 4.93
CA ALA A 261 -13.26 -5.40 5.14
C ALA A 261 -14.12 -4.90 3.97
N LEU A 262 -13.90 -3.66 3.54
CA LEU A 262 -14.58 -3.06 2.39
C LEU A 262 -14.35 -3.86 1.10
N VAL A 263 -13.10 -4.22 0.80
CA VAL A 263 -12.77 -5.05 -0.37
C VAL A 263 -13.41 -6.43 -0.24
N GLY A 264 -13.39 -7.07 0.93
CA GLY A 264 -14.05 -8.36 1.13
C GLY A 264 -15.56 -8.34 0.87
N GLU A 265 -16.25 -7.25 1.22
CA GLU A 265 -17.70 -7.09 1.03
C GLU A 265 -18.08 -6.60 -0.38
N LYS A 266 -17.25 -5.74 -0.96
CA LYS A 266 -17.56 -4.99 -2.20
C LYS A 266 -16.54 -5.23 -3.32
N ASP A 267 -15.82 -6.36 -3.31
CA ASP A 267 -14.70 -6.62 -4.22
C ASP A 267 -15.06 -6.34 -5.69
N GLY A 268 -16.22 -6.81 -6.14
CA GLY A 268 -16.68 -6.59 -7.52
C GLY A 268 -16.93 -5.11 -7.88
N LEU A 269 -17.43 -4.29 -6.93
CA LEU A 269 -17.66 -2.86 -7.15
C LEU A 269 -16.34 -2.09 -7.10
N TYR A 270 -15.51 -2.39 -6.10
CA TYR A 270 -14.23 -1.73 -5.92
C TYR A 270 -13.29 -2.06 -7.09
N ARG A 271 -13.25 -3.31 -7.54
CA ARG A 271 -12.57 -3.76 -8.77
C ARG A 271 -13.09 -3.01 -9.99
N LYS A 272 -14.42 -2.91 -10.18
CA LYS A 272 -15.02 -2.15 -11.29
C LYS A 272 -14.63 -0.67 -11.27
N LEU A 273 -14.69 -0.01 -10.12
CA LEU A 273 -14.28 1.40 -9.97
C LEU A 273 -12.79 1.57 -10.28
N ARG A 274 -11.97 0.61 -9.89
CA ARG A 274 -10.53 0.59 -10.16
C ARG A 274 -10.16 0.16 -11.58
N GLU A 275 -11.03 -0.53 -12.31
CA GLU A 275 -10.90 -0.85 -13.74
C GLU A 275 -11.30 0.32 -14.64
N GLN A 276 -12.22 1.18 -14.19
CA GLN A 276 -12.63 2.41 -14.89
C GLN A 276 -11.56 3.53 -14.85
N ARG A 277 -10.28 3.16 -14.77
CA ARG A 277 -9.13 4.08 -14.74
C ARG A 277 -9.21 5.12 -15.85
N GLY A 278 -8.79 6.34 -15.53
CA GLY A 278 -8.92 7.49 -16.42
C GLY A 278 -10.06 8.42 -16.01
N PHE A 279 -10.22 8.68 -14.71
CA PHE A 279 -11.11 9.75 -14.22
C PHE A 279 -10.89 11.07 -14.97
N LEU A 280 -9.63 11.36 -15.37
CA LEU A 280 -9.23 12.53 -16.17
C LEU A 280 -9.18 12.29 -17.69
N ASN A 281 -9.36 11.05 -18.17
CA ASN A 281 -9.26 10.69 -19.60
C ASN A 281 -10.63 10.55 -20.27
N ARG A 282 -11.72 10.92 -19.58
CA ARG A 282 -13.03 11.04 -20.21
C ARG A 282 -13.09 12.40 -20.93
N PRO A 283 -13.31 12.44 -22.25
CA PRO A 283 -13.38 13.70 -23.01
C PRO A 283 -14.55 14.63 -22.62
N ASP A 284 -15.34 14.25 -21.60
CA ASP A 284 -16.52 14.97 -21.12
C ASP A 284 -16.33 15.57 -19.70
N HIS A 285 -15.09 15.68 -19.19
CA HIS A 285 -14.75 16.36 -17.93
C HIS A 285 -13.80 17.54 -18.13
#